data_AF-A0A915V5D2-F1
#
_entry.id   AF-A0A915V5D2-F1
#
_cell.length_a   1.000
_cell.length_b   1.000
_cell.length_c   1.000
_cell.angle_alpha   90.00
_cell.angle_beta   90.00
_cell.angle_gamma   90.00
#
_symmetry.space_group_name_H-M   'P 1'
#
loop_
_entity.id
_entity.type
_entity.pdbx_description
1 polymer ?
#
loop_
_entity_poly.entity_id
_entity_poly.type
_entity_poly.pdbx_seq_one_letter_code
_entity_poly.pdbx_strand_id
1 'polypeptide(L)'
;MNGWTSLLAVAVPLVVQAATPAPAIITRAIAIAAEQFGEKPEEISVVQVHPKIWSDGCLGLGGLRADCAERLTPGWEITLTNPNAPYPQRWVYRTNQSGSLILWDAAGSQMIGTLIQRPQRLSPEELPPPLPEGVSFRVIRQRDASGNRPPSTTTTLLYNDGRIVQETTGTRGQTRSRTLRTVTPAQVSQFNQLLGDRRFDRFNGFDFVPTPLEQAVPINFVSTPTATVRFAEANEYRLASDLVAVLRAWELLVAKGQLPEPSSR
;
A
#
# COMPACT_ATOMS: atom_id res chain seq x y z
N MET A 1 18.78 67.72 32.42
CA MET A 1 17.83 67.28 31.36
C MET A 1 18.57 66.29 30.48
N ASN A 2 18.59 64.99 30.84
CA ASN A 2 19.36 64.00 30.08
C ASN A 2 18.42 62.88 29.66
N GLY A 3 18.07 62.88 28.37
CA GLY A 3 17.10 61.97 27.76
C GLY A 3 17.63 60.55 27.63
N TRP A 4 16.76 59.59 27.94
CA TRP A 4 16.97 58.17 27.69
C TRP A 4 16.28 57.83 26.36
N THR A 5 17.06 57.53 25.32
CA THR A 5 16.54 56.95 24.08
C THR A 5 16.45 55.43 24.24
N SER A 6 15.22 54.93 24.38
CA SER A 6 14.92 53.50 24.31
C SER A 6 15.12 52.99 22.88
N LEU A 7 16.05 52.06 22.70
CA LEU A 7 16.16 51.26 21.47
C LEU A 7 15.08 50.17 21.53
N LEU A 8 14.02 50.32 20.74
CA LEU A 8 13.07 49.25 20.48
C LEU A 8 13.72 48.24 19.52
N ALA A 9 14.11 47.07 20.03
CA ALA A 9 14.51 45.95 19.20
C ALA A 9 13.28 45.43 18.44
N VAL A 10 13.27 45.64 17.13
CA VAL A 10 12.26 45.06 16.24
C VAL A 10 12.60 43.58 16.07
N ALA A 11 11.81 42.70 16.69
CA ALA A 11 11.87 41.27 16.42
C ALA A 11 11.33 41.02 15.01
N VAL A 12 12.20 40.69 14.07
CA VAL A 12 11.82 40.24 12.73
C VAL A 12 11.34 38.79 12.86
N PRO A 13 10.06 38.47 12.55
CA PRO A 13 9.63 37.08 12.53
C PRO A 13 10.33 36.36 11.36
N LEU A 14 11.09 35.31 11.66
CA LEU A 14 11.60 34.39 10.65
C LEU A 14 10.40 33.65 10.04
N VAL A 15 9.94 34.11 8.88
CA VAL A 15 9.01 33.34 8.05
C VAL A 15 9.79 32.15 7.51
N VAL A 16 9.55 30.96 8.06
CA VAL A 16 10.08 29.71 7.50
C VAL A 16 9.39 29.49 6.16
N GLN A 17 10.05 29.87 5.07
CA GLN A 17 9.59 29.60 3.71
C GLN A 17 9.42 28.08 3.57
N ALA A 18 8.24 27.61 3.16
CA ALA A 18 8.05 26.20 2.83
C ALA A 18 9.11 25.81 1.78
N ALA A 19 9.94 24.82 2.10
CA ALA A 19 10.97 24.36 1.19
C ALA A 19 10.31 23.90 -0.12
N THR A 20 10.86 24.31 -1.26
CA THR A 20 10.39 23.94 -2.60
C THR A 20 11.50 23.18 -3.32
N PRO A 21 11.19 22.11 -4.10
CA PRO A 21 12.21 21.38 -4.84
C PRO A 21 12.78 22.25 -5.96
N ALA A 22 14.00 21.95 -6.38
CA ALA A 22 14.58 22.56 -7.58
C ALA A 22 13.67 22.30 -8.80
N PRO A 23 13.46 23.29 -9.70
CA PRO A 23 12.58 23.13 -10.86
C PRO A 23 12.91 21.91 -11.73
N ALA A 24 14.19 21.55 -11.85
CA ALA A 24 14.65 20.37 -12.59
C ALA A 24 14.06 19.05 -12.08
N ILE A 25 13.75 18.94 -10.79
CA ILE A 25 13.11 17.75 -10.20
C ILE A 25 11.67 17.62 -10.72
N ILE A 26 10.95 18.75 -10.76
CA ILE A 26 9.58 18.80 -11.29
C ILE A 26 9.57 18.49 -12.79
N THR A 27 10.46 19.11 -13.57
CA THR A 27 10.60 18.84 -15.00
C THR A 27 10.89 17.36 -15.26
N ARG A 28 11.78 16.75 -14.47
CA ARG A 28 12.09 15.32 -14.58
C ARG A 28 10.91 14.43 -14.20
N ALA A 29 10.16 14.78 -13.15
CA ALA A 29 8.96 14.04 -12.76
C ALA A 29 7.87 14.10 -13.85
N ILE A 30 7.68 15.26 -14.48
CA ILE A 30 6.76 15.43 -15.62
C ILE A 30 7.23 14.57 -16.81
N ALA A 31 8.51 14.63 -17.17
CA ALA A 31 9.06 13.84 -18.28
C ALA A 31 8.89 12.32 -18.04
N ILE A 32 9.15 11.85 -16.82
CA ILE A 32 8.92 10.45 -16.44
C ILE A 32 7.43 10.10 -16.56
N ALA A 33 6.53 10.95 -16.08
CA ALA A 33 5.10 10.71 -16.17
C ALA A 33 4.60 10.66 -17.62
N ALA A 34 5.06 11.61 -18.45
CA ALA A 34 4.75 11.68 -19.87
C ALA A 34 5.15 10.39 -20.60
N GLU A 35 6.40 9.97 -20.43
CA GLU A 35 6.91 8.72 -21.02
C GLU A 35 6.14 7.50 -20.50
N GLN A 36 5.90 7.43 -19.19
CA GLN A 36 5.30 6.26 -18.55
C GLN A 36 3.82 6.07 -18.92
N PHE A 37 3.08 7.15 -19.19
CA PHE A 37 1.64 7.10 -19.46
C PHE A 37 1.26 7.46 -20.90
N GLY A 38 2.23 7.68 -21.79
CA GLY A 38 1.98 8.02 -23.19
C GLY A 38 1.34 9.41 -23.36
N GLU A 39 1.61 10.30 -22.41
CA GLU A 39 1.10 11.67 -22.38
C GLU A 39 2.15 12.63 -22.94
N LYS A 40 1.72 13.83 -23.32
CA LYS A 40 2.68 14.89 -23.67
C LYS A 40 3.10 15.67 -22.42
N PRO A 41 4.40 16.00 -22.24
CA PRO A 41 4.83 16.80 -21.08
C PRO A 41 4.06 18.11 -20.91
N GLU A 42 3.64 18.73 -22.00
CA GLU A 42 2.91 20.00 -21.99
C GLU A 42 1.45 19.86 -21.54
N GLU A 43 0.92 18.64 -21.56
CA GLU A 43 -0.44 18.31 -21.11
C GLU A 43 -0.46 17.97 -19.60
N ILE A 44 0.70 17.86 -18.94
CA ILE A 44 0.82 17.52 -17.52
C ILE A 44 1.09 18.78 -16.67
N SER A 45 0.30 18.94 -15.61
CA SER A 45 0.41 20.05 -14.65
C SER A 45 0.71 19.55 -13.24
N VAL A 46 1.38 20.39 -12.44
CA VAL A 46 1.64 20.11 -11.03
C VAL A 46 0.47 20.61 -10.20
N VAL A 47 -0.13 19.71 -9.41
CA VAL A 47 -1.19 20.11 -8.46
C VAL A 47 -0.59 20.51 -7.12
N GLN A 48 0.37 19.75 -6.64
CA GLN A 48 0.82 19.86 -5.26
C GLN A 48 2.22 19.27 -5.10
N VAL A 49 3.03 19.90 -4.26
CA VAL A 49 4.37 19.43 -3.90
C VAL A 49 4.52 19.57 -2.40
N HIS A 50 4.87 18.49 -1.71
CA HIS A 50 5.12 18.51 -0.27
C HIS A 50 6.46 17.91 0.11
N PRO A 51 7.24 18.57 0.99
CA PRO A 51 8.40 17.94 1.60
C PRO A 51 7.96 16.75 2.45
N LYS A 52 8.70 15.64 2.36
CA LYS A 52 8.41 14.42 3.11
C LYS A 52 9.68 13.63 3.41
N ILE A 53 9.68 12.93 4.55
CA ILE A 53 10.74 11.99 4.94
C ILE A 53 10.22 10.58 4.71
N TRP A 54 10.95 9.80 3.91
CA TRP A 54 10.61 8.42 3.58
C TRP A 54 11.22 7.42 4.56
N SER A 55 10.58 6.26 4.72
CA SER A 55 11.00 5.22 5.68
C SER A 55 12.25 4.44 5.28
N ASP A 56 12.61 4.46 3.99
CA ASP A 56 13.73 3.68 3.44
C ASP A 56 14.38 4.41 2.23
N GLY A 57 15.51 3.89 1.77
CA GLY A 57 16.25 4.37 0.59
C GLY A 57 15.51 4.18 -0.74
N CYS A 58 14.40 3.44 -0.73
CA CYS A 58 13.50 3.23 -1.86
C CYS A 58 12.22 4.09 -1.73
N LEU A 59 12.32 5.21 -1.00
CA LEU A 59 11.27 6.22 -0.88
C LEU A 59 9.97 5.70 -0.26
N GLY A 60 10.08 4.66 0.59
CA GLY A 60 8.92 4.00 1.20
C GLY A 60 8.09 3.18 0.21
N LEU A 61 8.67 2.84 -0.95
CA LEU A 61 8.08 1.97 -1.98
C LEU A 61 8.88 0.64 -2.12
N GLY A 62 9.90 0.46 -1.28
CA GLY A 62 10.98 -0.51 -1.45
C GLY A 62 10.63 -1.98 -1.35
N GLY A 63 9.43 -2.34 -0.93
CA GLY A 63 9.03 -3.71 -1.16
C GLY A 63 9.33 -4.69 -0.01
N LEU A 64 9.24 -5.99 -0.33
CA LEU A 64 9.96 -7.07 0.40
C LEU A 64 11.41 -7.14 -0.09
N ARG A 65 11.85 -6.16 -0.89
CA ARG A 65 13.12 -6.27 -1.57
C ARG A 65 14.24 -6.11 -0.55
N ALA A 66 15.12 -7.09 -0.48
CA ALA A 66 16.26 -7.09 0.43
C ALA A 66 17.35 -6.07 0.05
N ASP A 67 17.23 -5.39 -1.09
CA ASP A 67 18.22 -4.43 -1.61
C ASP A 67 17.89 -2.97 -1.28
N CYS A 68 16.75 -2.70 -0.61
CA CYS A 68 16.41 -1.36 -0.18
C CYS A 68 17.08 -1.02 1.16
N ALA A 69 17.92 0.02 1.16
CA ALA A 69 18.62 0.46 2.36
C ALA A 69 17.65 0.96 3.44
N GLU A 70 17.77 0.44 4.67
CA GLU A 70 16.99 0.86 5.84
C GLU A 70 17.49 2.21 6.38
N ARG A 71 17.03 3.30 5.77
CA ARG A 71 17.43 4.68 6.09
C ARG A 71 16.30 5.66 5.84
N LEU A 72 16.10 6.59 6.78
CA LEU A 72 15.25 7.76 6.58
C LEU A 72 15.80 8.62 5.44
N THR A 73 14.98 8.85 4.42
CA THR A 73 15.39 9.56 3.20
C THR A 73 14.54 10.82 3.02
N PRO A 74 15.10 12.03 3.24
CA PRO A 74 14.43 13.28 2.92
C PRO A 74 14.12 13.41 1.42
N GLY A 75 13.00 14.05 1.09
CA GLY A 75 12.53 14.10 -0.27
C GLY A 75 11.23 14.87 -0.49
N TRP A 76 10.60 14.60 -1.63
CA TRP A 76 9.41 15.32 -2.10
C TRP A 76 8.33 14.36 -2.59
N GLU A 77 7.10 14.61 -2.18
CA GLU A 77 5.89 14.03 -2.77
C GLU A 77 5.32 15.02 -3.79
N ILE A 78 5.34 14.65 -5.06
CA ILE A 78 4.93 15.48 -6.18
C ILE A 78 3.63 14.90 -6.72
N THR A 79 2.58 15.69 -6.76
CA THR A 79 1.33 15.32 -7.40
C THR A 79 1.16 16.04 -8.73
N LEU A 80 1.01 15.26 -9.80
CA LEU A 80 0.80 15.69 -11.17
C LEU A 80 -0.63 15.36 -11.62
N THR A 81 -1.12 16.02 -12.67
CA THR A 81 -2.43 15.74 -13.30
C THR A 81 -2.40 16.11 -14.77
N ASN A 82 -3.21 15.44 -15.60
CA ASN A 82 -3.55 15.92 -16.94
C ASN A 82 -4.99 16.48 -16.90
N PRO A 83 -5.17 17.82 -16.95
CA PRO A 83 -6.49 18.43 -16.90
C PRO A 83 -7.29 18.27 -18.20
N ASN A 84 -6.62 17.93 -19.30
CA ASN A 84 -7.22 17.74 -20.62
C ASN A 84 -7.49 16.26 -20.94
N ALA A 85 -7.09 15.35 -20.05
CA ALA A 85 -7.38 13.94 -20.20
C ALA A 85 -8.91 13.72 -20.22
N PRO A 86 -9.41 12.77 -21.03
CA PRO A 86 -10.84 12.44 -21.09
C PRO A 86 -11.40 11.97 -19.74
N TYR A 87 -10.52 11.60 -18.81
CA TYR A 87 -10.86 11.25 -17.44
C TYR A 87 -9.91 11.90 -16.44
N PRO A 88 -10.37 12.25 -15.23
CA PRO A 88 -9.51 12.71 -14.15
C PRO A 88 -8.34 11.76 -13.85
N GLN A 89 -7.12 12.28 -13.94
CA GLN A 89 -5.88 11.56 -13.68
C GLN A 89 -4.98 12.37 -12.75
N ARG A 90 -4.51 11.75 -11.67
CA ARG A 90 -3.65 12.35 -10.66
C ARG A 90 -2.53 11.37 -10.32
N TRP A 91 -1.29 11.69 -10.70
CA TRP A 91 -0.12 10.85 -10.41
C TRP A 91 0.64 11.38 -9.21
N VAL A 92 1.04 10.48 -8.31
CA VAL A 92 1.92 10.80 -7.20
C VAL A 92 3.29 10.20 -7.46
N TYR A 93 4.31 11.04 -7.42
CA TYR A 93 5.72 10.66 -7.52
C TYR A 93 6.43 11.00 -6.23
N ARG A 94 7.31 10.10 -5.80
CA ARG A 94 8.19 10.29 -4.66
C ARG A 94 9.61 10.45 -5.16
N THR A 95 10.35 11.35 -4.54
CA THR A 95 11.77 11.54 -4.89
C THR A 95 12.61 11.80 -3.65
N ASN A 96 13.90 11.53 -3.71
CA ASN A 96 14.86 11.97 -2.69
C ASN A 96 15.18 13.47 -2.84
N GLN A 97 15.86 14.04 -1.84
CA GLN A 97 16.20 15.48 -1.79
C GLN A 97 16.81 16.01 -3.09
N SER A 98 17.69 15.22 -3.73
CA SER A 98 18.44 15.61 -4.93
C SER A 98 17.71 15.36 -6.25
N GLY A 99 16.59 14.64 -6.26
CA GLY A 99 15.94 14.25 -7.51
C GLY A 99 16.66 13.13 -8.28
N SER A 100 17.67 12.48 -7.69
CA SER A 100 18.44 11.42 -8.38
C SER A 100 17.65 10.12 -8.50
N LEU A 101 16.74 9.87 -7.55
CA LEU A 101 15.77 8.78 -7.56
C LEU A 101 14.37 9.38 -7.59
N ILE A 102 13.57 8.99 -8.59
CA ILE A 102 12.15 9.37 -8.72
C ILE A 102 11.37 8.08 -8.95
N LEU A 103 10.40 7.78 -8.09
CA LEU A 103 9.60 6.56 -8.15
C LEU A 103 8.11 6.92 -8.17
N TRP A 104 7.37 6.27 -9.05
CA TRP A 104 5.92 6.42 -9.10
C TRP A 104 5.26 5.70 -7.91
N ASP A 105 4.49 6.45 -7.12
CA ASP A 105 3.62 5.94 -6.08
C ASP A 105 2.24 5.63 -6.66
N ALA A 106 2.11 4.41 -7.19
CA ALA A 106 0.86 3.92 -7.75
C ALA A 106 -0.29 3.94 -6.73
N ALA A 107 0.02 3.74 -5.44
CA ALA A 107 -0.99 3.70 -4.39
C ALA A 107 -1.47 5.09 -3.95
N GLY A 108 -0.59 6.09 -4.05
CA GLY A 108 -0.93 7.50 -3.79
C GLY A 108 -1.63 8.19 -4.97
N SER A 109 -1.51 7.62 -6.18
CA SER A 109 -2.11 8.16 -7.41
C SER A 109 -3.61 7.88 -7.51
N GLN A 110 -4.37 8.79 -8.13
CA GLN A 110 -5.77 8.61 -8.48
C GLN A 110 -5.90 8.66 -10.00
N MET A 111 -5.97 7.50 -10.63
CA MET A 111 -6.02 7.39 -12.09
C MET A 111 -7.35 6.80 -12.54
N ILE A 112 -7.92 7.38 -13.60
CA ILE A 112 -8.88 6.69 -14.44
C ILE A 112 -8.12 6.26 -15.69
N GLY A 113 -7.82 4.96 -15.77
CA GLY A 113 -6.98 4.38 -16.81
C GLY A 113 -5.56 4.05 -16.33
N THR A 114 -5.09 2.86 -16.73
CA THR A 114 -3.79 2.21 -16.46
C THR A 114 -3.18 2.38 -15.07
N LEU A 115 -4.01 2.28 -14.04
CA LEU A 115 -4.31 0.95 -13.49
C LEU A 115 -5.55 0.44 -14.25
N ILE A 116 -5.48 -0.72 -14.92
CA ILE A 116 -6.37 -1.09 -16.04
C ILE A 116 -7.87 -1.13 -15.67
N GLN A 117 -8.25 -1.15 -14.39
CA GLN A 117 -9.66 -1.10 -14.01
C GLN A 117 -9.86 -0.41 -12.66
N ARG A 118 -10.95 0.38 -12.56
CA ARG A 118 -11.46 0.83 -11.26
C ARG A 118 -11.73 -0.42 -10.41
N PRO A 119 -11.22 -0.50 -9.17
CA PRO A 119 -11.56 -1.59 -8.27
C PRO A 119 -13.08 -1.72 -8.17
N GLN A 120 -13.56 -2.92 -8.44
CA GLN A 120 -14.98 -3.23 -8.40
C GLN A 120 -15.41 -3.41 -6.94
N ARG A 121 -16.71 -3.59 -6.74
CA ARG A 121 -17.28 -3.93 -5.44
C ARG A 121 -17.58 -5.41 -5.42
N LEU A 122 -17.10 -6.09 -4.37
CA LEU A 122 -17.50 -7.47 -4.10
C LEU A 122 -19.02 -7.51 -3.89
N SER A 123 -19.69 -8.40 -4.62
CA SER A 123 -21.09 -8.67 -4.33
C SER A 123 -21.20 -9.51 -3.05
N PRO A 124 -22.32 -9.43 -2.31
CA PRO A 124 -22.52 -10.25 -1.10
C PRO A 124 -22.35 -11.75 -1.32
N GLU A 125 -22.68 -12.24 -2.52
CA GLU A 125 -22.58 -13.65 -2.91
C GLU A 125 -21.13 -14.11 -3.14
N GLU A 126 -20.22 -13.18 -3.43
CA GLU A 126 -18.80 -13.45 -3.62
C GLU A 126 -18.00 -13.37 -2.32
N LEU A 127 -18.61 -12.89 -1.23
CA LEU A 127 -17.93 -12.79 0.05
C LEU A 127 -17.63 -14.18 0.62
N PRO A 128 -16.44 -14.39 1.20
CA PRO A 128 -16.15 -15.61 1.92
C PRO A 128 -17.03 -15.72 3.17
N PRO A 129 -17.17 -16.92 3.76
CA PRO A 129 -17.89 -17.10 5.02
C PRO A 129 -17.36 -16.17 6.11
N PRO A 130 -18.18 -15.82 7.13
CA PRO A 130 -17.72 -15.05 8.28
C PRO A 130 -16.46 -15.66 8.92
N LEU A 131 -15.68 -14.82 9.59
CA LEU A 131 -14.52 -15.29 10.34
C LEU A 131 -14.96 -16.26 11.45
N PRO A 132 -14.25 -17.38 11.66
CA PRO A 132 -14.47 -18.23 12.80
C PRO A 132 -14.26 -17.46 14.12
N GLU A 133 -14.90 -17.94 15.18
CA GLU A 133 -14.73 -17.34 16.51
C GLU A 133 -13.25 -17.32 16.94
N GLY A 134 -12.83 -16.19 17.51
CA GLY A 134 -11.46 -16.02 18.00
C GLY A 134 -10.41 -15.75 16.91
N VAL A 135 -10.78 -15.62 15.64
CA VAL A 135 -9.86 -15.28 14.54
C VAL A 135 -9.84 -13.77 14.29
N SER A 136 -8.66 -13.15 14.29
CA SER A 136 -8.47 -11.72 14.00
C SER A 136 -8.08 -11.42 12.55
N PHE A 137 -7.50 -12.39 11.85
CA PHE A 137 -7.04 -12.20 10.47
C PHE A 137 -7.11 -13.51 9.68
N ARG A 138 -7.52 -13.42 8.41
CA ARG A 138 -7.59 -14.58 7.51
C ARG A 138 -7.09 -14.22 6.11
N VAL A 139 -6.33 -15.14 5.53
CA VAL A 139 -6.01 -15.14 4.09
C VAL A 139 -6.54 -16.42 3.46
N ILE A 140 -7.40 -16.32 2.46
CA ILE A 140 -7.85 -17.45 1.63
C ILE A 140 -7.20 -17.31 0.26
N ARG A 141 -6.37 -18.28 -0.12
CA ARG A 141 -5.80 -18.39 -1.46
C ARG A 141 -6.55 -19.44 -2.25
N GLN A 142 -7.17 -19.04 -3.36
CA GLN A 142 -7.93 -19.91 -4.26
C GLN A 142 -7.14 -20.16 -5.55
N ARG A 143 -7.07 -21.41 -5.96
CA ARG A 143 -6.53 -21.85 -7.25
C ARG A 143 -7.62 -22.53 -8.07
N ASP A 144 -7.49 -22.46 -9.40
CA ASP A 144 -8.34 -23.17 -10.36
C ASP A 144 -9.83 -22.77 -10.30
N ALA A 145 -10.12 -21.47 -10.09
CA ALA A 145 -11.48 -20.96 -10.00
C ALA A 145 -12.27 -21.01 -11.33
N SER A 146 -11.65 -21.43 -12.44
CA SER A 146 -12.29 -21.51 -13.75
C SER A 146 -12.95 -22.88 -13.99
N GLY A 147 -14.27 -22.91 -14.17
CA GLY A 147 -15.05 -24.09 -14.60
C GLY A 147 -16.13 -24.54 -13.61
N ASN A 148 -16.62 -25.78 -13.76
CA ASN A 148 -17.66 -26.39 -12.92
C ASN A 148 -17.13 -27.09 -11.64
N ARG A 149 -15.87 -26.84 -11.25
CA ARG A 149 -15.24 -27.51 -10.11
C ARG A 149 -14.99 -26.50 -8.99
N PRO A 150 -15.26 -26.85 -7.71
CA PRO A 150 -14.90 -25.97 -6.61
C PRO A 150 -13.37 -25.73 -6.61
N PRO A 151 -12.93 -24.47 -6.39
CA PRO A 151 -11.52 -24.14 -6.37
C PRO A 151 -10.82 -24.87 -5.23
N SER A 152 -9.56 -25.21 -5.44
CA SER A 152 -8.73 -25.64 -4.31
C SER A 152 -8.38 -24.40 -3.47
N THR A 153 -8.54 -24.50 -2.15
CA THR A 153 -8.33 -23.36 -1.25
C THR A 153 -7.28 -23.67 -0.20
N THR A 154 -6.48 -22.66 0.13
CA THR A 154 -5.57 -22.66 1.27
C THR A 154 -5.93 -21.47 2.14
N THR A 155 -6.54 -21.73 3.28
CA THR A 155 -6.93 -20.72 4.27
C THR A 155 -5.89 -20.68 5.38
N THR A 156 -5.36 -19.50 5.70
CA THR A 156 -4.46 -19.31 6.84
C THR A 156 -5.09 -18.32 7.80
N LEU A 157 -5.19 -18.69 9.08
CA LEU A 157 -5.93 -18.01 10.13
C LEU A 157 -4.97 -17.57 11.24
N LEU A 158 -5.10 -16.34 11.71
CA LEU A 158 -4.50 -15.88 12.96
C LEU A 158 -5.57 -15.83 14.05
N TYR A 159 -5.39 -16.63 15.09
CA TYR A 159 -6.23 -16.58 16.28
C TYR A 159 -5.73 -15.51 17.26
N ASN A 160 -6.64 -14.98 18.06
CA ASN A 160 -6.36 -14.02 19.15
C ASN A 160 -5.42 -14.59 20.21
N ASP A 161 -5.37 -15.92 20.35
CA ASP A 161 -4.45 -16.64 21.23
C ASP A 161 -3.02 -16.79 20.66
N GLY A 162 -2.78 -16.29 19.43
CA GLY A 162 -1.49 -16.33 18.75
C GLY A 162 -1.27 -17.57 17.89
N ARG A 163 -2.20 -18.52 17.80
CA ARG A 163 -2.08 -19.65 16.87
C ARG A 163 -2.27 -19.19 15.43
N ILE A 164 -1.37 -19.63 14.57
CA ILE A 164 -1.46 -19.52 13.11
C ILE A 164 -1.79 -20.91 12.57
N VAL A 165 -3.00 -21.06 12.05
CA VAL A 165 -3.53 -22.34 11.55
C VAL A 165 -3.72 -22.27 10.05
N GLN A 166 -3.39 -23.34 9.34
CA GLN A 166 -3.64 -23.50 7.92
C GLN A 166 -4.61 -24.63 7.66
N GLU A 167 -5.62 -24.34 6.86
CA GLU A 167 -6.61 -25.28 6.35
C GLU A 167 -6.47 -25.38 4.84
N THR A 168 -6.40 -26.60 4.31
CA THR A 168 -6.35 -26.84 2.86
C THR A 168 -7.56 -27.65 2.46
N THR A 169 -8.39 -27.12 1.57
CA THR A 169 -9.53 -27.82 0.99
C THR A 169 -9.20 -28.21 -0.45
N GLY A 170 -9.17 -29.52 -0.69
CA GLY A 170 -8.92 -30.06 -2.02
C GLY A 170 -10.15 -30.00 -2.93
N THR A 171 -9.96 -30.31 -4.22
CA THR A 171 -11.02 -30.28 -5.24
C THR A 171 -12.12 -31.35 -5.08
N ARG A 172 -12.03 -32.22 -4.06
CA ARG A 172 -13.07 -33.19 -3.67
C ARG A 172 -13.74 -32.83 -2.34
N GLY A 173 -13.51 -31.61 -1.82
CA GLY A 173 -14.15 -31.09 -0.60
C GLY A 173 -13.50 -31.52 0.73
N GLN A 174 -12.45 -32.34 0.69
CA GLN A 174 -11.70 -32.75 1.87
C GLN A 174 -10.87 -31.60 2.43
N THR A 175 -11.08 -31.27 3.71
CA THR A 175 -10.33 -30.23 4.44
C THR A 175 -9.31 -30.87 5.38
N ARG A 176 -8.07 -30.39 5.33
CA ARG A 176 -7.00 -30.75 6.28
C ARG A 176 -6.57 -29.51 7.04
N SER A 177 -6.50 -29.60 8.36
CA SER A 177 -6.05 -28.51 9.23
C SER A 177 -4.72 -28.84 9.89
N ARG A 178 -3.84 -27.85 10.02
CA ARG A 178 -2.58 -27.95 10.77
C ARG A 178 -2.21 -26.61 11.39
N THR A 179 -1.61 -26.65 12.59
CA THR A 179 -0.99 -25.45 13.17
C THR A 179 0.36 -25.23 12.49
N LEU A 180 0.58 -24.04 11.92
CA LEU A 180 1.86 -23.65 11.33
C LEU A 180 2.83 -23.12 12.38
N ARG A 181 2.30 -22.30 13.31
CA ARG A 181 3.11 -21.58 14.31
C ARG A 181 2.21 -21.09 15.45
N THR A 182 2.83 -20.80 16.60
CA THR A 182 2.24 -19.98 17.66
C THR A 182 3.13 -18.76 17.87
N VAL A 183 2.55 -17.57 17.84
CA VAL A 183 3.21 -16.28 18.08
C VAL A 183 2.83 -15.72 19.45
N THR A 184 3.59 -14.76 19.96
CA THR A 184 3.34 -14.18 21.28
C THR A 184 2.15 -13.23 21.26
N PRO A 185 1.46 -13.00 22.39
CA PRO A 185 0.40 -12.00 22.49
C PRO A 185 0.84 -10.58 22.08
N ALA A 186 2.09 -10.22 22.38
CA ALA A 186 2.67 -8.93 21.97
C ALA A 186 2.74 -8.81 20.44
N GLN A 187 3.10 -9.88 19.74
CA GLN A 187 3.14 -9.89 18.27
C GLN A 187 1.72 -9.83 17.67
N VAL A 188 0.74 -10.49 18.27
CA VAL A 188 -0.67 -10.35 17.86
C VAL A 188 -1.11 -8.89 18.00
N SER A 189 -0.82 -8.26 19.14
CA SER A 189 -1.15 -6.86 19.39
C SER A 189 -0.45 -5.91 18.40
N GLN A 190 0.84 -6.09 18.13
CA GLN A 190 1.59 -5.31 17.16
C GLN A 190 1.05 -5.47 15.73
N PHE A 191 0.68 -6.69 15.33
CA PHE A 191 0.07 -6.93 14.03
C PHE A 191 -1.30 -6.26 13.91
N ASN A 192 -2.14 -6.35 14.95
CA ASN A 192 -3.43 -5.66 14.98
C ASN A 192 -3.27 -4.14 14.97
N GLN A 193 -2.26 -3.59 15.65
CA GLN A 193 -1.93 -2.18 15.58
C GLN A 193 -1.52 -1.78 14.16
N LEU A 194 -0.67 -2.58 13.49
CA LEU A 194 -0.29 -2.35 12.10
C LEU A 194 -1.52 -2.30 11.18
N LEU A 195 -2.52 -3.17 11.37
CA LEU A 195 -3.77 -3.10 10.59
C LEU A 195 -4.48 -1.74 10.75
N GLY A 196 -4.50 -1.20 11.98
CA GLY A 196 -5.02 0.12 12.29
C GLY A 196 -4.19 1.26 11.66
N ASP A 197 -2.87 1.23 11.86
CA ASP A 197 -1.93 2.24 11.32
C ASP A 197 -1.97 2.30 9.79
N ARG A 198 -2.17 1.15 9.14
CA ARG A 198 -2.34 1.02 7.67
C ARG A 198 -3.79 1.22 7.21
N ARG A 199 -4.71 1.48 8.14
CA ARG A 199 -6.15 1.73 7.88
C ARG A 199 -6.78 0.65 7.01
N PHE A 200 -6.53 -0.62 7.34
CA PHE A 200 -6.96 -1.75 6.52
C PHE A 200 -8.47 -1.74 6.22
N ASP A 201 -9.30 -1.23 7.14
CA ASP A 201 -10.76 -1.17 6.97
C ASP A 201 -11.22 -0.40 5.73
N ARG A 202 -10.40 0.52 5.20
CA ARG A 202 -10.73 1.26 3.97
C ARG A 202 -10.81 0.35 2.73
N PHE A 203 -10.22 -0.84 2.79
CA PHE A 203 -10.25 -1.81 1.69
C PHE A 203 -11.50 -2.70 1.71
N ASN A 204 -12.41 -2.50 2.66
CA ASN A 204 -13.60 -3.33 2.78
C ASN A 204 -14.50 -3.30 1.51
N GLY A 205 -14.80 -4.48 0.99
CA GLY A 205 -15.69 -4.70 -0.14
C GLY A 205 -15.07 -4.36 -1.49
N PHE A 206 -13.76 -4.09 -1.55
CA PHE A 206 -13.07 -3.85 -2.82
C PHE A 206 -12.61 -5.16 -3.48
N ASP A 207 -12.77 -5.18 -4.79
CA ASP A 207 -12.26 -6.22 -5.67
C ASP A 207 -11.24 -5.63 -6.65
N PHE A 208 -10.01 -6.12 -6.56
CA PHE A 208 -8.89 -5.73 -7.41
C PHE A 208 -8.58 -6.80 -8.47
N VAL A 209 -9.45 -7.79 -8.66
CA VAL A 209 -9.30 -8.77 -9.75
C VAL A 209 -9.65 -8.08 -11.09
N PRO A 210 -8.75 -8.07 -12.07
CA PRO A 210 -9.02 -7.47 -13.37
C PRO A 210 -10.07 -8.28 -14.14
N THR A 211 -10.91 -7.57 -14.89
CA THR A 211 -11.88 -8.17 -15.81
C THR A 211 -11.68 -7.58 -17.22
N PRO A 212 -11.36 -8.42 -18.23
CA PRO A 212 -11.15 -9.87 -18.14
C PRO A 212 -9.82 -10.22 -17.45
N LEU A 213 -9.76 -11.42 -16.85
CA LEU A 213 -8.52 -11.98 -16.34
C LEU A 213 -7.78 -12.65 -17.50
N GLU A 214 -6.62 -12.10 -17.89
CA GLU A 214 -5.89 -12.55 -19.09
C GLU A 214 -5.25 -13.95 -18.91
N GLN A 215 -4.89 -14.30 -17.68
CA GLN A 215 -4.24 -15.56 -17.34
C GLN A 215 -4.80 -16.15 -16.05
N ALA A 216 -4.85 -17.48 -15.95
CA ALA A 216 -5.28 -18.16 -14.74
C ALA A 216 -4.25 -17.97 -13.60
N VAL A 217 -4.51 -17.01 -12.72
CA VAL A 217 -3.70 -16.71 -11.54
C VAL A 217 -4.48 -16.97 -10.25
N PRO A 218 -3.81 -17.28 -9.13
CA PRO A 218 -4.49 -17.44 -7.85
C PRO A 218 -5.24 -16.17 -7.42
N ILE A 219 -6.41 -16.34 -6.81
CA ILE A 219 -7.19 -15.24 -6.23
C ILE A 219 -7.09 -15.29 -4.71
N ASN A 220 -6.86 -14.15 -4.09
CA ASN A 220 -6.73 -14.03 -2.64
C ASN A 220 -7.87 -13.21 -2.06
N PHE A 221 -8.40 -13.68 -0.94
CA PHE A 221 -9.25 -12.91 -0.04
C PHE A 221 -8.49 -12.65 1.26
N VAL A 222 -8.53 -11.42 1.74
CA VAL A 222 -7.95 -11.04 3.03
C VAL A 222 -9.06 -10.43 3.89
N SER A 223 -9.25 -10.98 5.09
CA SER A 223 -10.34 -10.58 5.99
C SER A 223 -9.83 -10.21 7.39
N THR A 224 -10.39 -9.13 7.95
CA THR A 224 -10.45 -8.82 9.38
C THR A 224 -11.92 -8.95 9.84
N PRO A 225 -12.24 -8.83 11.14
CA PRO A 225 -13.64 -8.83 11.62
C PRO A 225 -14.54 -7.79 10.94
N THR A 226 -13.96 -6.73 10.38
CA THR A 226 -14.65 -5.54 9.88
C THR A 226 -14.49 -5.32 8.38
N ALA A 227 -13.53 -6.00 7.73
CA ALA A 227 -13.20 -5.73 6.33
C ALA A 227 -12.81 -6.99 5.56
N THR A 228 -13.18 -7.05 4.28
CA THR A 228 -12.67 -8.06 3.33
C THR A 228 -12.29 -7.42 2.00
N VAL A 229 -11.16 -7.84 1.43
CA VAL A 229 -10.67 -7.41 0.10
C VAL A 229 -10.30 -8.63 -0.74
N ARG A 230 -10.55 -8.55 -2.06
CA ARG A 230 -10.19 -9.57 -3.05
C ARG A 230 -9.16 -9.03 -4.05
N PHE A 231 -8.17 -9.84 -4.42
CA PHE A 231 -7.20 -9.49 -5.46
C PHE A 231 -6.58 -10.71 -6.14
N ALA A 232 -6.06 -10.53 -7.35
CA ALA A 232 -5.32 -11.54 -8.10
C ALA A 232 -3.84 -11.54 -7.73
N GLU A 233 -3.22 -12.71 -7.61
CA GLU A 233 -1.79 -12.90 -7.38
C GLU A 233 -1.00 -12.80 -8.69
N ALA A 234 -0.94 -11.59 -9.26
CA ALA A 234 -0.05 -11.33 -10.38
C ALA A 234 0.71 -10.02 -10.14
N ASN A 235 2.04 -10.07 -10.35
CA ASN A 235 2.96 -8.95 -10.08
C ASN A 235 2.67 -7.71 -10.94
N GLU A 236 1.97 -7.89 -12.06
CA GLU A 236 1.51 -6.82 -12.95
C GLU A 236 0.39 -5.97 -12.32
N TYR A 237 -0.39 -6.52 -11.38
CA TYR A 237 -1.47 -5.80 -10.70
C TYR A 237 -0.93 -5.15 -9.41
N ARG A 238 -0.57 -3.88 -9.51
CA ARG A 238 -0.03 -3.10 -8.39
C ARG A 238 -1.10 -2.85 -7.33
N LEU A 239 -0.90 -3.41 -6.12
CA LEU A 239 -1.75 -3.17 -4.95
C LEU A 239 -1.35 -1.89 -4.21
N ALA A 240 -2.28 -1.36 -3.42
CA ALA A 240 -2.02 -0.21 -2.56
C ALA A 240 -0.91 -0.52 -1.53
N SER A 241 0.00 0.42 -1.29
CA SER A 241 1.17 0.27 -0.42
C SER A 241 0.82 -0.14 1.01
N ASP A 242 -0.27 0.39 1.55
CA ASP A 242 -0.78 0.01 2.88
C ASP A 242 -1.23 -1.46 2.95
N LEU A 243 -1.94 -1.96 1.92
CA LEU A 243 -2.34 -3.37 1.81
C LEU A 243 -1.10 -4.26 1.69
N VAL A 244 -0.13 -3.83 0.87
CA VAL A 244 1.13 -4.53 0.70
C VAL A 244 1.91 -4.61 2.02
N ALA A 245 1.99 -3.53 2.81
CA ALA A 245 2.67 -3.54 4.11
C ALA A 245 2.07 -4.59 5.07
N VAL A 246 0.73 -4.70 5.09
CA VAL A 246 0.01 -5.74 5.87
C VAL A 246 0.38 -7.14 5.39
N LEU A 247 0.37 -7.38 4.07
CA LEU A 247 0.71 -8.69 3.49
C LEU A 247 2.16 -9.11 3.82
N ARG A 248 3.10 -8.17 3.87
CA ARG A 248 4.49 -8.45 4.27
C ARG A 248 4.63 -8.82 5.71
N ALA A 249 4.02 -8.02 6.58
CA ALA A 249 4.03 -8.29 8.00
C ALA A 249 3.39 -9.65 8.26
N TRP A 250 2.31 -9.98 7.55
CA TRP A 250 1.68 -11.28 7.59
C TRP A 250 2.62 -12.41 7.16
N GLU A 251 3.27 -12.30 5.99
CA GLU A 251 4.21 -13.32 5.52
C GLU A 251 5.38 -13.54 6.48
N LEU A 252 5.96 -12.46 7.03
CA LEU A 252 7.01 -12.54 8.05
C LEU A 252 6.50 -13.20 9.34
N LEU A 253 5.28 -12.86 9.76
CA LEU A 253 4.67 -13.42 10.96
C LEU A 253 4.43 -14.93 10.80
N VAL A 254 3.92 -15.37 9.66
CA VAL A 254 3.71 -16.79 9.35
C VAL A 254 5.05 -17.53 9.25
N ALA A 255 5.98 -17.03 8.44
CA ALA A 255 7.23 -17.73 8.15
C ALA A 255 8.18 -17.76 9.36
N LYS A 256 8.39 -16.61 10.00
CA LYS A 256 9.43 -16.40 11.01
C LYS A 256 8.88 -16.13 12.42
N GLY A 257 7.58 -15.86 12.57
CA GLY A 257 7.05 -15.39 13.85
C GLY A 257 7.65 -14.04 14.21
N GLN A 258 7.81 -13.16 13.23
CA GLN A 258 8.40 -11.83 13.37
C GLN A 258 7.53 -10.80 12.67
N LEU A 259 7.59 -9.55 13.10
CA LEU A 259 7.01 -8.42 12.40
C LEU A 259 8.14 -7.50 11.92
N PRO A 260 7.90 -6.68 10.88
CA PRO A 260 8.84 -5.63 10.51
C PRO A 260 9.11 -4.73 11.72
N GLU A 261 10.37 -4.37 11.93
CA GLU A 261 10.73 -3.43 12.99
C GLU A 261 9.98 -2.10 12.80
N PRO A 262 9.40 -1.52 13.88
CA PRO A 262 8.80 -0.19 13.79
C PRO A 262 9.90 0.82 13.44
N SER A 263 9.70 1.59 12.37
CA SER A 263 10.64 2.65 11.99
C SER A 263 10.85 3.58 13.18
N SER A 264 12.06 3.62 13.73
CA SER A 264 12.45 4.52 14.81
C SER A 264 12.15 5.96 14.41
N ARG A 265 11.30 6.63 15.19
CA ARG A 265 10.87 8.02 15.00
C ARG A 265 12.01 9.01 15.12
#